data_AF-F4XAD5-F1
#
_entry.id   AF-F4XAD5-F1
#
_cell.length_a   1.000
_cell.length_b   1.000
_cell.length_c   1.000
_cell.angle_alpha   90.00
_cell.angle_beta   90.00
_cell.angle_gamma   90.00
#
_symmetry.space_group_name_H-M   'P 1'
#
loop_
_entity.id
_entity.type
_entity.pdbx_description
1 polymer ?
#
loop_
_entity_poly.entity_id
_entity_poly.type
_entity_poly.pdbx_seq_one_letter_code
_entity_poly.pdbx_strand_id
1 'polypeptide(L)'
;MLDITLGVLVLGWIGSCICCFRAPQGVFRRAGISAMGVLVGTVAIWQGGNNVLEKFDLTWRSWVNTCFLVVMILACLAIPICAAGCMYKRKQWLFQMMCLLCVAELLIGGWWGMFFAALSYQPERDIVWEGRALVEEDQGFLGTRFAYYPRVGPLFKGKENVYVTYEMDKRLCLD
;
A
#
# COMPACT_ATOMS: atom_id res chain seq x y z
N MET A 1 -6.61 13.46 -21.98
CA MET A 1 -7.61 12.39 -21.71
C MET A 1 -7.39 11.74 -20.35
N LEU A 2 -6.16 11.36 -19.99
CA LEU A 2 -5.83 10.76 -18.68
C LEU A 2 -6.27 11.61 -17.48
N ASP A 3 -6.04 12.93 -17.53
CA ASP A 3 -6.38 13.84 -16.42
C ASP A 3 -7.89 13.95 -16.16
N ILE A 4 -8.68 13.88 -17.23
CA ILE A 4 -10.14 13.93 -17.15
C ILE A 4 -10.66 12.63 -16.52
N THR A 5 -10.14 11.47 -16.94
CA THR A 5 -10.51 10.18 -16.34
C THR A 5 -10.12 10.10 -14.86
N LEU A 6 -8.94 10.60 -14.49
CA LEU A 6 -8.49 10.66 -13.10
C LEU A 6 -9.38 11.57 -12.26
N GLY A 7 -9.75 12.74 -12.79
CA GLY A 7 -10.67 13.66 -12.13
C GLY A 7 -12.05 13.03 -11.87
N VAL A 8 -12.61 12.31 -12.84
CA VAL A 8 -13.90 11.61 -12.66
C VAL A 8 -13.81 10.51 -11.61
N LEU A 9 -12.73 9.73 -11.59
CA LEU A 9 -12.52 8.68 -10.58
C LEU A 9 -12.36 9.26 -9.18
N VAL A 10 -11.59 10.34 -9.03
CA VAL A 10 -11.43 11.02 -7.74
C VAL A 10 -12.77 11.56 -7.23
N LEU A 11 -13.56 12.19 -8.10
CA LEU A 11 -14.90 12.67 -7.75
C LEU A 11 -15.85 11.51 -7.39
N GLY A 12 -15.76 10.39 -8.11
CA GLY A 12 -16.51 9.15 -7.81
C GLY A 12 -16.16 8.58 -6.44
N TRP A 13 -14.87 8.54 -6.11
CA TRP A 13 -14.37 8.05 -4.83
C TRP A 13 -14.77 8.97 -3.67
N ILE A 14 -14.63 10.30 -3.83
CA ILE A 14 -15.12 11.29 -2.85
C ILE A 14 -16.64 11.16 -2.67
N GLY A 15 -17.38 10.98 -3.76
CA GLY A 15 -18.82 10.71 -3.74
C GLY A 15 -19.16 9.46 -2.93
N SER A 16 -18.38 8.39 -3.09
CA SER A 16 -18.51 7.14 -2.35
C SER A 16 -18.30 7.34 -0.85
N CYS A 17 -17.28 8.11 -0.45
CA CYS A 17 -17.06 8.48 0.96
C CYS A 17 -18.28 9.21 1.54
N ILE A 18 -18.78 10.23 0.84
CA ILE A 18 -19.94 11.03 1.27
C ILE A 18 -21.20 10.14 1.39
N CYS A 19 -21.41 9.23 0.44
CA CYS A 19 -22.50 8.26 0.47
C CYS A 19 -22.42 7.35 1.69
N CYS A 20 -21.24 6.82 2.02
CA CYS A 20 -21.03 6.01 3.23
C CYS A 20 -21.33 6.80 4.51
N PHE A 21 -20.95 8.08 4.60
CA PHE A 21 -21.25 8.90 5.77
C PHE A 21 -22.74 9.21 5.92
N ARG A 22 -23.42 9.55 4.81
CA ARG A 22 -24.84 9.96 4.79
C ARG A 22 -25.84 8.82 4.69
N ALA A 23 -25.38 7.59 4.49
CA ALA A 23 -26.26 6.42 4.43
C ALA A 23 -27.00 6.19 5.76
N PRO A 24 -28.19 5.60 5.74
CA PRO A 24 -28.87 5.17 6.96
C PRO A 24 -28.03 4.12 7.71
N GLN A 25 -28.29 3.93 9.00
CA GLN A 25 -27.59 2.93 9.80
C GLN A 25 -27.76 1.54 9.18
N GLY A 26 -26.64 0.90 8.85
CA GLY A 26 -26.59 -0.41 8.21
C GLY A 26 -25.18 -0.96 8.18
N VAL A 27 -25.06 -2.24 7.82
CA VAL A 27 -23.79 -2.98 7.79
C VAL A 27 -22.80 -2.32 6.82
N PHE A 28 -23.24 -1.97 5.61
CA PHE A 28 -22.40 -1.31 4.61
C PHE A 28 -21.89 0.06 5.05
N ARG A 29 -22.70 0.84 5.77
CA ARG A 29 -22.25 2.13 6.33
C ARG A 29 -21.15 1.92 7.37
N ARG A 30 -21.33 0.97 8.29
CA ARG A 30 -20.32 0.66 9.30
C ARG A 30 -19.03 0.17 8.65
N ALA A 31 -19.13 -0.75 7.69
CA ALA A 31 -17.98 -1.25 6.94
C ALA A 31 -17.26 -0.13 6.17
N GLY A 32 -17.99 0.76 5.49
CA GLY A 32 -17.42 1.90 4.78
C GLY A 32 -16.72 2.89 5.71
N ILE A 33 -17.31 3.22 6.86
CA ILE A 33 -16.68 4.08 7.87
C ILE A 33 -15.44 3.41 8.46
N SER A 34 -15.49 2.12 8.77
CA SER A 34 -14.33 1.36 9.23
C SER A 34 -13.22 1.34 8.18
N ALA A 35 -13.55 1.13 6.89
CA ALA A 35 -12.56 1.16 5.80
C ALA A 35 -11.90 2.54 5.67
N MET A 36 -12.67 3.62 5.78
CA MET A 36 -12.12 4.98 5.82
C MET A 36 -11.22 5.20 7.04
N GLY A 37 -11.61 4.69 8.21
CA GLY A 37 -10.79 4.75 9.42
C GLY A 37 -9.48 3.97 9.29
N VAL A 38 -9.51 2.76 8.70
CA VAL A 38 -8.32 1.97 8.39
C VAL A 38 -7.41 2.72 7.43
N LEU A 39 -7.96 3.29 6.36
CA LEU A 39 -7.19 4.06 5.39
C LEU A 39 -6.45 5.24 6.05
N VAL A 40 -7.17 6.05 6.82
CA VAL A 40 -6.57 7.20 7.53
C VAL A 40 -5.55 6.73 8.56
N GLY A 41 -5.85 5.69 9.33
CA GLY A 41 -4.94 5.13 10.32
C GLY A 41 -3.66 4.59 9.70
N THR A 42 -3.77 3.85 8.59
CA THR A 42 -2.63 3.34 7.83
C THR A 42 -1.77 4.47 7.28
N VAL A 43 -2.36 5.50 6.67
CA VAL A 43 -1.62 6.66 6.18
C VAL A 43 -0.89 7.38 7.32
N ALA A 44 -1.56 7.58 8.46
CA ALA A 44 -0.98 8.24 9.62
C ALA A 44 0.19 7.45 10.21
N ILE A 45 0.05 6.12 10.36
CA ILE A 45 1.11 5.26 10.87
C ILE A 45 2.27 5.18 9.88
N TRP A 46 1.98 5.05 8.59
CA TRP A 46 3.01 4.87 7.58
C TRP A 46 3.82 6.15 7.35
N GLN A 47 3.16 7.28 7.07
CA GLN A 47 3.84 8.56 6.86
C GLN A 47 4.39 9.14 8.16
N GLY A 48 3.60 9.08 9.25
CA GLY A 48 4.06 9.52 10.57
C GLY A 48 5.23 8.68 11.06
N GLY A 49 5.19 7.37 10.82
CA GLY A 49 6.28 6.45 11.08
C GLY A 49 7.53 6.78 10.28
N ASN A 50 7.41 7.05 8.97
CA ASN A 50 8.56 7.48 8.16
C ASN A 50 9.23 8.72 8.74
N ASN A 51 8.45 9.74 9.11
CA ASN A 51 8.97 10.98 9.70
C ASN A 51 9.67 10.76 11.05
N VAL A 52 9.26 9.76 11.83
CA VAL A 52 9.88 9.40 13.11
C VAL A 52 11.13 8.56 12.87
N LEU A 53 11.04 7.50 12.05
CA LEU A 53 12.13 6.59 11.74
C LEU A 53 13.30 7.30 11.08
N GLU A 54 13.03 8.27 10.20
CA GLU A 54 14.06 9.07 9.55
C GLU A 54 14.94 9.84 10.55
N LYS A 55 14.38 10.27 11.69
CA LYS A 55 15.15 10.96 12.74
C LYS A 55 16.12 10.03 13.49
N PHE A 56 15.86 8.73 13.45
CA PHE A 56 16.71 7.69 14.05
C PHE A 56 17.55 6.96 13.01
N ASP A 57 17.57 7.44 11.77
CA ASP A 57 18.25 6.81 10.64
C ASP A 57 17.78 5.37 10.36
N LEU A 58 16.49 5.15 10.56
CA LEU A 58 15.80 3.88 10.34
C LEU A 58 14.80 4.02 9.18
N THR A 59 14.43 2.88 8.62
CA THR A 59 13.33 2.75 7.66
C THR A 59 12.54 1.49 7.93
N TRP A 60 11.29 1.44 7.45
CA TRP A 60 10.51 0.22 7.47
C TRP A 60 11.19 -0.84 6.61
N ARG A 61 11.06 -2.10 7.03
CA ARG A 61 11.37 -3.22 6.14
C ARG A 61 10.47 -3.19 4.90
N SER A 62 11.02 -3.64 3.78
CA SER A 62 10.34 -3.69 2.49
C SER A 62 8.99 -4.42 2.57
N TRP A 63 8.95 -5.59 3.21
CA TRP A 63 7.70 -6.34 3.38
C TRP A 63 6.64 -5.57 4.21
N VAL A 64 7.06 -4.81 5.23
CA VAL A 64 6.16 -3.98 6.04
C VAL A 64 5.59 -2.84 5.19
N ASN A 65 6.45 -2.21 4.39
CA ASN A 65 6.07 -1.15 3.46
C ASN A 65 5.04 -1.67 2.43
N THR A 66 5.26 -2.86 1.88
CA THR A 66 4.30 -3.53 0.98
C THR A 66 2.99 -3.86 1.69
N CYS A 67 3.03 -4.32 2.95
CA CYS A 67 1.81 -4.56 3.73
C CYS A 67 0.97 -3.28 3.89
N PHE A 68 1.58 -2.15 4.23
CA PHE A 68 0.86 -0.88 4.31
C PHE A 68 0.22 -0.49 2.97
N LEU A 69 0.96 -0.65 1.87
CA LEU A 69 0.48 -0.36 0.52
C LEU A 69 -0.72 -1.25 0.16
N VAL A 70 -0.64 -2.56 0.42
CA VAL A 70 -1.74 -3.52 0.18
C VAL A 70 -2.97 -3.16 1.01
N VAL A 71 -2.81 -2.86 2.31
CA VAL A 71 -3.92 -2.44 3.17
C VAL A 71 -4.57 -1.16 2.65
N MET A 72 -3.77 -0.18 2.19
CA MET A 72 -4.30 1.04 1.58
C MET A 72 -5.10 0.75 0.32
N ILE A 73 -4.60 -0.09 -0.59
CA ILE A 73 -5.33 -0.47 -1.81
C ILE A 73 -6.66 -1.12 -1.43
N LEU A 74 -6.64 -2.12 -0.55
CA LEU A 74 -7.85 -2.83 -0.13
C LEU A 74 -8.88 -1.88 0.52
N ALA A 75 -8.43 -0.96 1.37
CA ALA A 75 -9.30 0.04 1.98
C ALA A 75 -9.89 1.01 0.94
N CYS A 76 -9.06 1.50 0.00
CA CYS A 76 -9.50 2.34 -1.11
C CYS A 76 -10.59 1.66 -1.96
N LEU A 77 -10.44 0.37 -2.25
CA LEU A 77 -11.37 -0.43 -3.04
C LEU A 77 -12.64 -0.83 -2.27
N ALA A 78 -12.56 -1.01 -0.95
CA ALA A 78 -13.71 -1.37 -0.13
C ALA A 78 -14.76 -0.24 -0.02
N ILE A 79 -14.32 1.03 -0.04
CA ILE A 79 -15.18 2.21 0.09
C ILE A 79 -16.25 2.31 -1.01
N PRO A 80 -15.93 2.25 -2.32
CA PRO A 80 -16.93 2.32 -3.39
C PRO A 80 -17.89 1.11 -3.39
N ILE A 81 -17.40 -0.09 -3.01
CA ILE A 81 -18.24 -1.28 -2.84
C ILE A 81 -19.29 -1.04 -1.75
N CYS A 82 -18.86 -0.52 -0.60
CA CYS A 82 -19.77 -0.18 0.51
C CYS A 82 -20.76 0.93 0.11
N ALA A 83 -20.30 1.93 -0.65
CA ALA A 83 -21.14 3.03 -1.12
C ALA A 83 -22.23 2.54 -2.09
N ALA A 84 -21.89 1.66 -3.03
CA ALA A 84 -22.84 1.02 -3.93
C ALA A 84 -23.89 0.21 -3.15
N GLY A 85 -23.46 -0.59 -2.17
CA GLY A 85 -24.35 -1.34 -1.28
C GLY A 85 -25.31 -0.46 -0.48
N CYS A 86 -24.85 0.72 -0.03
CA CYS A 86 -25.71 1.69 0.66
C CYS A 86 -26.80 2.30 -0.25
N MET A 87 -26.54 2.37 -1.56
CA MET A 87 -27.44 3.02 -2.53
C MET A 87 -28.45 2.07 -3.18
N TYR A 88 -28.31 0.76 -2.99
CA TYR A 88 -29.15 -0.28 -3.60
C TYR A 88 -30.66 -0.04 -3.45
N LYS A 89 -31.11 0.45 -2.28
CA LYS A 89 -32.55 0.61 -1.99
C LYS A 89 -33.11 2.01 -2.24
N ARG A 90 -32.30 3.00 -2.68
CA ARG A 90 -32.71 4.41 -2.65
C ARG A 90 -33.18 4.94 -4.01
N LYS A 91 -32.33 4.90 -5.03
CA LYS A 91 -32.62 5.37 -6.40
C LYS A 91 -31.84 4.54 -7.41
N GLN A 92 -32.55 3.88 -8.33
CA GLN A 92 -31.97 2.91 -9.27
C GLN A 92 -30.94 3.52 -10.22
N TRP A 93 -31.16 4.76 -10.71
CA TRP A 93 -30.20 5.44 -11.58
C TRP A 93 -28.89 5.83 -10.85
N LEU A 94 -28.98 6.32 -9.62
CA LEU A 94 -27.80 6.64 -8.81
C LEU A 94 -27.02 5.37 -8.42
N PHE A 95 -27.73 4.27 -8.15
CA PHE A 95 -27.12 2.98 -7.90
C PHE A 95 -26.33 2.49 -9.12
N GLN A 96 -26.91 2.55 -10.33
CA GLN A 96 -26.22 2.14 -11.55
C GLN A 96 -24.97 3.00 -11.83
N MET A 97 -25.04 4.32 -11.65
CA MET A 97 -23.88 5.19 -11.80
C MET A 97 -22.77 4.88 -10.79
N MET A 98 -23.13 4.63 -9.53
CA MET A 98 -22.15 4.24 -8.49
C MET A 98 -21.56 2.86 -8.73
N CYS A 99 -22.34 1.90 -9.22
CA CYS A 99 -21.82 0.59 -9.63
C CYS A 99 -20.83 0.72 -10.79
N LEU A 100 -21.12 1.56 -11.78
CA LEU A 100 -20.23 1.78 -12.93
C LEU A 100 -18.90 2.42 -12.47
N LEU A 101 -18.96 3.43 -11.60
CA LEU A 101 -17.78 4.03 -10.99
C LEU A 101 -16.99 3.02 -10.14
N CYS A 102 -17.68 2.23 -9.31
CA CYS A 102 -17.06 1.18 -8.51
C CYS A 102 -16.33 0.15 -9.38
N VAL A 103 -16.93 -0.30 -10.49
CA VAL A 103 -16.29 -1.24 -11.42
C VAL A 103 -15.07 -0.60 -12.08
N ALA A 104 -15.18 0.66 -12.52
CA ALA A 104 -14.04 1.38 -13.10
C ALA A 104 -12.88 1.54 -12.10
N GLU A 105 -13.19 1.90 -10.84
CA GLU A 105 -12.21 2.02 -9.76
C GLU A 105 -11.57 0.67 -9.41
N LEU A 106 -12.34 -0.43 -9.38
CA LEU A 106 -11.81 -1.77 -9.13
C LEU A 106 -10.91 -2.25 -10.27
N LEU A 107 -11.27 -2.00 -11.53
CA LEU A 107 -10.46 -2.39 -12.67
C LEU A 107 -9.16 -1.58 -12.73
N ILE A 108 -9.25 -0.25 -12.61
CA ILE A 108 -8.08 0.61 -12.73
C ILE A 108 -7.24 0.53 -11.46
N GLY A 109 -7.84 0.80 -10.30
CA GLY A 109 -7.16 0.82 -9.01
C GLY A 109 -6.73 -0.56 -8.54
N GLY A 110 -7.52 -1.61 -8.80
CA GLY A 110 -7.13 -2.98 -8.48
C GLY A 110 -5.98 -3.47 -9.36
N TRP A 111 -6.08 -3.29 -10.69
CA TRP A 111 -5.02 -3.76 -11.59
C TRP A 111 -3.71 -2.98 -11.38
N TRP A 112 -3.76 -1.66 -11.48
CA TRP A 112 -2.57 -0.83 -11.32
C TRP A 112 -2.07 -0.85 -9.88
N GLY A 113 -2.96 -0.80 -8.89
CA GLY A 113 -2.56 -0.86 -7.48
C GLY A 113 -1.83 -2.14 -7.15
N MET A 114 -2.37 -3.31 -7.52
CA MET A 114 -1.70 -4.59 -7.26
C MET A 114 -0.42 -4.75 -8.07
N PHE A 115 -0.39 -4.24 -9.30
CA PHE A 115 0.83 -4.20 -10.10
C PHE A 115 1.93 -3.39 -9.42
N PHE A 116 1.63 -2.16 -8.98
CA PHE A 116 2.59 -1.33 -8.25
C PHE A 116 2.98 -1.94 -6.89
N ALA A 117 2.05 -2.60 -6.20
CA ALA A 117 2.34 -3.31 -4.96
C ALA A 117 3.37 -4.44 -5.19
N ALA A 118 3.18 -5.23 -6.26
CA ALA A 118 4.12 -6.28 -6.64
C ALA A 118 5.51 -5.73 -6.99
N LEU A 119 5.55 -4.61 -7.72
CA LEU A 119 6.81 -3.94 -8.06
C LEU A 119 7.49 -3.27 -6.87
N SER A 120 6.72 -2.84 -5.87
CA SER A 120 7.27 -2.21 -4.66
C SER A 120 7.96 -3.19 -3.72
N TYR A 121 7.64 -4.48 -3.83
CA TYR A 121 8.20 -5.49 -2.96
C TYR A 121 9.62 -5.83 -3.38
N GLN A 122 10.58 -5.40 -2.57
CA GLN A 122 11.96 -5.82 -2.67
C GLN A 122 12.17 -7.00 -1.73
N PRO A 123 12.53 -8.19 -2.22
CA PRO A 123 12.75 -9.34 -1.36
C PRO A 123 13.94 -9.06 -0.43
N GLU A 124 13.72 -9.31 0.85
CA GLU A 124 14.71 -9.12 1.91
C GLU A 124 15.07 -10.45 2.55
N ARG A 125 16.33 -10.56 2.98
CA ARG A 125 16.86 -11.70 3.71
C ARG A 125 17.69 -11.25 4.91
N ASP A 126 17.47 -11.87 6.06
CA ASP A 126 18.32 -11.67 7.24
C ASP A 126 19.60 -12.54 7.11
N ILE A 127 20.77 -11.92 7.25
CA ILE A 127 22.08 -12.60 7.21
C ILE A 127 22.95 -12.19 8.40
N VAL A 128 23.97 -12.99 8.71
CA VAL A 128 25.00 -12.64 9.69
C VAL A 128 26.36 -12.66 9.00
N TRP A 129 27.04 -11.52 8.97
CA TRP A 129 28.33 -11.36 8.32
C TRP A 129 29.33 -10.71 9.28
N GLU A 130 30.50 -11.34 9.46
CA GLU A 130 31.54 -10.91 10.41
C GLU A 130 31.02 -10.61 11.83
N GLY A 131 30.06 -11.41 12.30
CA GLY A 131 29.44 -11.26 13.62
C GLY A 131 28.41 -10.12 13.74
N ARG A 132 28.10 -9.43 12.64
CA ARG A 132 27.05 -8.39 12.57
C ARG A 132 25.80 -8.93 11.88
N ALA A 133 24.63 -8.60 12.43
CA ALA A 133 23.35 -8.92 11.81
C ALA A 133 23.00 -7.87 10.74
N LEU A 134 22.82 -8.32 9.50
CA LEU A 134 22.51 -7.48 8.35
C LEU A 134 21.21 -7.96 7.67
N VAL A 135 20.60 -7.07 6.91
CA VAL A 135 19.48 -7.34 6.01
C VAL A 135 19.99 -7.14 4.59
N GLU A 136 20.02 -8.21 3.81
CA GLU A 136 20.24 -8.19 2.37
C GLU A 136 18.92 -7.84 1.69
N GLU A 137 18.92 -6.84 0.81
CA GLU A 137 17.78 -6.43 0.01
C GLU A 137 18.15 -6.54 -1.47
N ASP A 138 17.32 -7.26 -2.23
CA ASP A 138 17.45 -7.33 -3.68
C ASP A 138 16.77 -6.11 -4.32
N GLN A 139 17.60 -5.17 -4.78
CA GLN A 139 17.16 -3.95 -5.48
C GLN A 139 17.11 -4.15 -7.00
N GLY A 140 17.35 -5.37 -7.45
CA GLY A 140 17.47 -5.75 -8.83
C GLY A 140 16.15 -6.08 -9.50
N PHE A 141 15.53 -5.14 -10.21
CA PHE A 141 14.35 -5.47 -11.03
C PHE A 141 14.71 -6.30 -12.29
N LEU A 142 15.90 -6.07 -12.87
CA LEU A 142 16.42 -6.72 -14.08
C LEU A 142 17.94 -7.05 -14.02
N GLY A 143 18.61 -6.74 -12.92
CA GLY A 143 20.05 -6.97 -12.74
C GLY A 143 20.37 -7.28 -11.29
N THR A 144 21.45 -8.00 -11.01
CA THR A 144 21.71 -8.54 -9.66
C THR A 144 22.33 -7.50 -8.73
N ARG A 145 21.50 -6.65 -8.10
CA ARG A 145 21.98 -5.61 -7.17
C ARG A 145 21.51 -5.91 -5.75
N PHE A 146 22.46 -6.25 -4.88
CA PHE A 146 22.19 -6.52 -3.46
C PHE A 146 22.71 -5.36 -2.61
N ALA A 147 21.83 -4.80 -1.79
CA ALA A 147 22.16 -3.78 -0.80
C ALA A 147 22.07 -4.38 0.60
N TYR A 148 23.01 -4.04 1.48
CA TYR A 148 23.07 -4.59 2.84
C TYR A 148 22.87 -3.50 3.87
N TYR A 149 21.89 -3.67 4.75
CA TYR A 149 21.51 -2.72 5.79
C TYR A 149 21.72 -3.31 7.17
N PRO A 150 21.99 -2.50 8.21
CA PRO A 150 22.07 -3.02 9.57
C PRO A 150 20.69 -3.47 10.07
N ARG A 151 20.64 -4.64 10.69
CA ARG A 151 19.40 -5.19 11.27
C ARG A 151 19.15 -4.55 12.64
N VAL A 152 18.06 -3.77 12.74
CA VAL A 152 17.68 -3.08 13.99
C VAL A 152 16.47 -3.73 14.68
N GLY A 153 15.67 -4.53 13.95
CA GLY A 153 14.58 -5.30 14.53
C GLY A 153 13.76 -6.09 13.50
N PRO A 154 12.60 -6.63 13.91
CA PRO A 154 11.72 -7.39 13.02
C PRO A 154 10.95 -6.51 12.02
N LEU A 155 10.68 -5.25 12.37
CA LEU A 155 9.90 -4.31 11.54
C LEU A 155 10.76 -3.23 10.87
N PHE A 156 11.96 -3.00 11.40
CA PHE A 156 12.82 -1.88 11.03
C PHE A 156 14.17 -2.37 10.54
N LYS A 157 14.76 -1.62 9.63
CA LYS A 157 16.15 -1.74 9.19
C LYS A 157 16.81 -0.37 9.19
N GLY A 158 18.15 -0.32 9.16
CA GLY A 158 18.85 0.95 8.96
C GLY A 158 18.50 1.59 7.62
N LYS A 159 18.52 2.91 7.57
CA LYS A 159 18.29 3.68 6.34
C LYS A 159 19.52 3.68 5.44
N GLU A 160 20.71 3.78 6.02
CA GLU A 160 21.97 3.74 5.27
C GLU A 160 22.42 2.30 5.01
N ASN A 161 22.87 2.06 3.78
CA ASN A 161 23.46 0.80 3.35
C ASN A 161 24.95 0.75 3.73
N VAL A 162 25.39 -0.38 4.26
CA VAL A 162 26.79 -0.62 4.62
C VAL A 162 27.60 -1.07 3.41
N TYR A 163 26.99 -1.91 2.56
CA TYR A 163 27.63 -2.47 1.37
C TYR A 163 26.64 -2.58 0.21
N VAL A 164 27.14 -2.54 -1.03
CA VAL A 164 26.38 -2.81 -2.26
C VAL A 164 27.20 -3.73 -3.15
N THR A 165 26.59 -4.80 -3.65
CA THR A 165 27.21 -5.71 -4.61
C THR A 165 26.36 -5.82 -5.87
N TYR A 166 27.03 -6.02 -7.02
CA TYR A 166 26.41 -6.00 -8.35
C TYR A 166 26.44 -7.38 -9.04
N GLU A 167 27.00 -8.40 -8.39
CA GLU A 167 27.20 -9.74 -8.94
C GLU A 167 26.84 -10.79 -7.88
N MET A 168 26.20 -11.88 -8.30
CA MET A 168 25.83 -13.02 -7.43
C MET A 168 27.05 -13.64 -6.75
N ASP A 169 28.15 -13.74 -7.48
CA ASP A 169 29.42 -14.33 -7.06
C ASP A 169 30.10 -13.54 -5.93
N LYS A 170 29.66 -12.30 -5.71
CA LYS A 170 30.15 -11.37 -4.69
C LYS A 170 29.15 -11.19 -3.54
N ARG A 171 28.10 -12.01 -3.44
CA ARG A 171 27.21 -12.00 -2.26
C ARG A 171 27.99 -12.32 -1.00
N LEU A 172 27.69 -11.60 0.08
CA LEU A 172 28.39 -11.77 1.36
C LEU A 172 28.11 -13.14 2.00
N CYS A 173 27.00 -13.79 1.65
CA CYS A 173 26.74 -15.19 1.93
C CYS A 173 26.12 -15.85 0.69
N LEU A 174 26.72 -16.94 0.24
CA LEU A 174 26.07 -17.90 -0.65
C LEU A 174 25.30 -18.90 0.23
N ASP A 175 24.09 -19.26 -0.21
CA ASP A 175 23.26 -20.28 0.45
C ASP A 175 24.00 -21.61 0.65
#